data_AF-A0A7M3BLG6-F1
#
_entry.id   AF-A0A7M3BLG6-F1
#
_cell.length_a   1.000
_cell.length_b   1.000
_cell.length_c   1.000
_cell.angle_alpha   90.00
_cell.angle_beta   90.00
_cell.angle_gamma   90.00
#
_symmetry.space_group_name_H-M   'P 1'
#
loop_
_entity.id
_entity.type
_entity.pdbx_description
1 polymer ?
#
loop_
_entity_poly.entity_id
_entity_poly.type
_entity_poly.pdbx_seq_one_letter_code
_entity_poly.pdbx_strand_id
1 'polypeptide(L)' 'MSQRAAGPRLSDRQRLSWLRLIRTPNVGPATFRDLINRFGSAETALEM' A
#
# COMPACT_ATOMS: atom_id res chain seq x y z
N MET A 1 23.40 -6.13 14.16
CA MET A 1 22.09 -6.82 14.26
C MET A 1 21.03 -5.87 13.72
N SER A 2 20.50 -6.10 12.52
CA SER A 2 19.47 -5.21 11.94
C SER A 2 18.11 -5.62 12.49
N GLN A 3 17.49 -4.76 13.29
CA GLN A 3 16.19 -5.03 13.90
C GLN A 3 15.14 -5.03 12.77
N ARG A 4 14.54 -6.20 12.49
CA ARG A 4 13.33 -6.26 11.65
C ARG A 4 12.23 -5.54 12.42
N ALA A 5 12.06 -4.24 12.18
CA ALA A 5 10.89 -3.53 12.66
C ALA A 5 9.65 -4.31 12.20
N ALA A 6 8.80 -4.71 13.14
CA ALA A 6 7.51 -5.27 12.80
C ALA A 6 6.80 -4.23 11.90
N GLY A 7 6.35 -4.66 10.72
CA GLY A 7 5.67 -3.76 9.80
C GLY A 7 4.51 -3.05 10.51
N PRO A 8 4.17 -1.82 10.07
CA PRO A 8 3.08 -1.06 10.69
C PRO A 8 1.81 -1.91 10.76
N ARG A 9 1.16 -1.92 11.93
CA ARG A 9 -0.14 -2.57 12.09
C ARG A 9 -1.19 -1.73 11.36
N LEU A 10 -1.59 -2.21 10.19
CA LEU A 10 -2.69 -1.64 9.44
C LEU A 10 -4.03 -1.96 10.12
N SER A 11 -4.92 -0.96 10.18
CA SER A 11 -6.34 -1.20 10.41
C SER A 11 -6.95 -2.03 9.28
N ASP A 12 -8.10 -2.66 9.52
CA ASP A 12 -8.75 -3.49 8.50
C ASP A 12 -9.15 -2.68 7.25
N ARG A 13 -9.52 -1.40 7.43
CA ARG A 13 -9.77 -0.49 6.31
C ARG A 13 -8.51 -0.29 5.47
N GLN A 14 -7.37 -0.02 6.10
CA GLN A 14 -6.10 0.14 5.40
C GLN A 14 -5.67 -1.14 4.69
N ARG A 15 -5.85 -2.30 5.33
CA ARG A 15 -5.58 -3.60 4.69
C ARG A 15 -6.46 -3.80 3.45
N LEU A 16 -7.74 -3.48 3.54
CA LEU A 16 -8.66 -3.57 2.41
C LEU A 16 -8.22 -2.65 1.26
N SER A 17 -7.88 -1.40 1.55
CA SER A 17 -7.39 -0.45 0.55
C SER A 17 -6.09 -0.93 -0.12
N TRP A 18 -5.15 -1.51 0.65
CA TRP A 18 -3.93 -2.11 0.12
C TRP A 18 -4.23 -3.28 -0.82
N LEU A 19 -5.13 -4.17 -0.41
CA LEU A 19 -5.56 -5.32 -1.23
C LEU A 19 -6.25 -4.86 -2.51
N ARG A 20 -7.10 -3.84 -2.45
CA ARG A 20 -7.74 -3.27 -3.63
C ARG A 20 -6.69 -2.68 -4.58
N LEU A 21 -5.76 -1.89 -4.07
CA LEU A 21 -4.74 -1.22 -4.87
C LEU A 21 -3.83 -2.22 -5.61
N ILE A 22 -3.30 -3.24 -4.93
CA ILE A 22 -2.43 -4.25 -5.57
C ILE A 22 -3.19 -5.16 -6.55
N ARG A 23 -4.52 -5.19 -6.48
CA ARG A 23 -5.38 -5.97 -7.38
C ARG A 23 -5.93 -5.13 -8.54
N THR A 24 -5.64 -3.83 -8.57
CA THR A 24 -5.95 -2.96 -9.72
C THR A 24 -5.15 -3.42 -10.95
N PRO A 25 -5.76 -3.49 -12.14
CA PRO A 25 -5.05 -3.83 -13.37
C PRO A 25 -3.78 -2.99 -13.56
N ASN A 26 -2.69 -3.61 -14.01
CA ASN A 26 -1.37 -2.99 -14.22
C ASN A 26 -0.66 -2.49 -12.95
N VAL A 27 -1.17 -2.76 -11.74
CA VAL A 27 -0.48 -2.47 -10.49
C VAL A 27 0.28 -3.70 -10.01
N GLY A 28 1.57 -3.75 -10.33
CA GLY A 28 2.51 -4.73 -9.75
C GLY A 28 3.14 -4.24 -8.44
N PRO A 29 3.98 -5.05 -7.77
CA PRO A 29 4.61 -4.68 -6.50
C PRO A 29 5.46 -3.39 -6.54
N ALA A 30 6.15 -3.15 -7.66
CA ALA A 30 6.93 -1.92 -7.86
C ALA A 30 6.02 -0.69 -7.95
N THR A 31 5.06 -0.72 -8.87
CA THR A 31 4.05 0.33 -9.04
C THR A 31 3.28 0.59 -7.76
N PHE A 32 2.89 -0.45 -7.02
CA PHE A 32 2.24 -0.33 -5.73
C PHE A 32 3.08 0.50 -4.76
N ARG A 33 4.37 0.17 -4.62
CA ARG A 33 5.27 0.93 -3.73
C ARG A 33 5.41 2.38 -4.19
N ASP A 34 5.52 2.63 -5.48
CA ASP A 34 5.62 3.98 -6.02
C ASP A 34 4.36 4.79 -5.74
N LEU A 35 3.17 4.19 -5.90
CA LEU A 35 1.88 4.81 -5.58
C LEU A 35 1.77 5.13 -4.09
N ILE A 36 2.15 4.21 -3.20
CA ILE A 36 2.18 4.47 -1.75
C ILE A 36 3.15 5.60 -1.42
N ASN A 37 4.34 5.62 -2.00
CA ASN A 37 5.33 6.67 -1.76
C ASN A 37 4.86 8.04 -2.28
N ARG A 38 4.14 8.05 -3.40
CA ARG A 38 3.63 9.29 -4.04
C ARG A 38 2.42 9.86 -3.32
N PHE A 39 1.46 9.02 -2.94
CA PHE A 39 0.16 9.45 -2.41
C PHE A 39 0.05 9.30 -0.88
N GLY A 40 1.03 8.67 -0.24
CA GLY A 40 1.09 8.48 1.22
C GLY A 40 0.15 7.39 1.76
N SER A 41 -0.88 6.99 1.01
CA SER A 41 -1.81 5.92 1.40
C SER A 41 -2.40 5.19 0.19
N ALA A 42 -2.93 3.99 0.43
CA ALA A 42 -3.62 3.25 -0.62
C ALA A 42 -5.00 3.83 -0.92
N GLU A 43 -5.67 4.40 0.09
CA GLU A 43 -6.93 5.13 -0.03
C GLU A 43 -6.78 6.30 -1.00
N THR A 44 -5.82 7.19 -0.75
CA THR A 44 -5.58 8.35 -1.61
C THR A 44 -5.16 7.93 -3.02
N ALA A 45 -4.39 6.85 -3.17
CA ALA A 45 -4.00 6.33 -4.48
C ALA A 45 -5.17 5.76 -5.29
N LEU A 46 -6.26 5.31 -4.64
CA LEU A 46 -7.45 4.76 -5.30
C LEU A 46 -8.48 5.83 -5.70
N GLU A 47 -8.41 7.02 -5.12
CA GLU A 47 -9.32 8.15 -5.39
C GLU A 47 -8.83 9.06 -6.53
N MET A 48 -7.63 8.82 -7.04
CA MET A 48 -6.99 9.55 -8.14
C MET A 48 -7.30 8.90 -9.49
#